data_AF-A0A2N3FLA5-F1
#
_entry.id   AF-A0A2N3FLA5-F1
#
_cell.length_a   1.000
_cell.length_b   1.000
_cell.length_c   1.000
_cell.angle_alpha   90.00
_cell.angle_beta   90.00
_cell.angle_gamma   90.00
#
_symmetry.space_group_name_H-M   'P 1'
#
loop_
_entity.id
_entity.type
_entity.pdbx_description
1 polymer ?
#
loop_
_entity_poly.entity_id
_entity_poly.type
_entity_poly.pdbx_seq_one_letter_code
_entity_poly.pdbx_strand_id
1 'polypeptide(L)'
;MGRKVIGSAGEFYRLRVTHVDEGDSPDLEWRDDILYRRPPSESLAEEEVYRVEAVQYDNDDAATTLGAFASQDEAHRWMEAVADDLAEMTNTEFEESYFPHSEL
;
A
#
# COMPACT_ATOMS: atom_id res chain seq x y z
N MET A 1 -30.73 5.84 -16.25
CA MET A 1 -30.31 6.60 -15.05
C MET A 1 -29.66 5.62 -14.10
N GLY A 2 -28.32 5.60 -14.05
CA GLY A 2 -27.58 4.71 -13.16
C GLY A 2 -27.93 5.03 -11.71
N ARG A 3 -28.23 4.00 -10.90
CA ARG A 3 -28.46 4.16 -9.46
C ARG A 3 -27.16 4.73 -8.85
N LYS A 4 -27.21 5.96 -8.35
CA LYS A 4 -26.24 6.43 -7.35
C LYS A 4 -26.41 5.50 -6.16
N VAL A 5 -25.43 4.61 -5.94
CA VAL A 5 -25.43 3.77 -4.75
C VAL A 5 -24.99 4.66 -3.61
N ILE A 6 -25.96 5.15 -2.85
CA ILE A 6 -25.73 5.91 -1.62
C ILE A 6 -25.58 4.83 -0.54
N GLY A 7 -24.36 4.40 -0.30
CA GLY A 7 -24.00 3.43 0.74
C GLY A 7 -22.78 3.91 1.50
N SER A 8 -22.62 3.43 2.74
CA SER A 8 -21.42 3.67 3.54
C SER A 8 -20.21 3.04 2.84
N ALA A 9 -19.04 3.67 2.91
CA ALA A 9 -17.83 3.13 2.30
C ALA A 9 -17.50 1.72 2.83
N GLY A 10 -17.84 1.44 4.09
CA GLY A 10 -17.72 0.11 4.70
C GLY A 10 -18.60 -0.98 4.09
N GLU A 11 -19.56 -0.67 3.21
CA GLU A 11 -20.29 -1.68 2.43
C GLU A 11 -19.49 -2.16 1.22
N PHE A 12 -18.50 -1.38 0.76
CA PHE A 12 -17.73 -1.63 -0.46
C PHE A 12 -16.30 -2.07 -0.18
N TYR A 13 -15.70 -1.57 0.89
CA TYR A 13 -14.28 -1.76 1.15
C TYR A 13 -13.99 -2.44 2.50
N ARG A 14 -12.85 -3.11 2.55
CA ARG A 14 -12.19 -3.59 3.77
C ARG A 14 -10.78 -3.02 3.80
N LEU A 15 -10.25 -2.76 4.99
CA LEU A 15 -8.88 -2.27 5.16
C LEU A 15 -7.97 -3.42 5.56
N ARG A 16 -6.75 -3.42 5.02
CA ARG A 16 -5.67 -4.31 5.47
C ARG A 16 -4.34 -3.57 5.49
N VAL A 17 -3.42 -4.07 6.31
CA VAL A 17 -2.00 -3.71 6.26
C VAL A 17 -1.24 -4.83 5.56
N THR A 18 -0.45 -4.48 4.55
CA THR A 18 0.42 -5.40 3.83
C THR A 18 1.87 -5.00 4.06
N HIS A 19 2.72 -5.97 4.39
CA HIS A 19 4.17 -5.78 4.47
C HIS A 19 4.79 -6.00 3.09
N VAL A 20 5.62 -5.06 2.65
CA VAL A 20 6.35 -5.13 1.39
C VAL A 20 7.84 -4.94 1.69
N ASP A 21 8.62 -5.97 1.43
CA ASP A 21 10.08 -5.90 1.43
C ASP A 21 10.53 -5.26 0.10
N GLU A 22 10.90 -3.98 0.09
CA GLU A 22 11.42 -3.30 -1.13
C GLU A 22 12.93 -3.57 -1.35
N GLY A 23 13.36 -4.79 -1.08
CA GLY A 23 14.72 -5.26 -1.28
C GLY A 23 14.95 -5.86 -2.67
N ASP A 24 15.06 -5.02 -3.70
CA ASP A 24 15.56 -5.49 -5.00
C ASP A 24 17.08 -5.71 -4.85
N SER A 25 17.49 -6.97 -4.65
CA SER A 25 18.90 -7.33 -4.76
C SER A 25 19.34 -6.97 -6.19
N PRO A 26 20.36 -6.11 -6.39
CA PRO A 26 20.75 -5.76 -7.74
C PRO A 26 21.12 -7.02 -8.52
N ASP A 27 20.53 -7.20 -9.70
CA ASP A 27 20.93 -8.25 -10.64
C ASP A 27 22.33 -7.90 -11.17
N LEU A 28 23.34 -8.27 -10.38
CA LEU A 28 24.73 -8.04 -10.73
C LEU A 28 25.14 -9.06 -11.79
N GLU A 29 25.12 -8.64 -13.06
CA GLU A 29 25.74 -9.40 -14.15
C GLU A 29 27.21 -9.68 -13.81
N TRP A 30 27.55 -10.96 -13.62
CA TRP A 30 28.92 -11.40 -13.32
C TRP A 30 29.83 -11.05 -14.52
N ARG A 31 30.73 -10.08 -14.34
CA ARG A 31 31.81 -9.79 -15.29
C ARG A 31 33.04 -10.64 -14.96
N ASP A 32 33.39 -11.56 -15.85
CA ASP A 32 34.58 -12.44 -15.76
C ASP A 32 35.94 -11.70 -15.70
N ASP A 33 35.99 -10.40 -16.06
CA ASP A 33 37.23 -9.60 -16.11
C ASP A 33 37.59 -8.89 -14.78
N ILE A 34 36.79 -9.02 -13.72
CA ILE A 34 37.05 -8.32 -12.45
C ILE A 34 37.80 -9.25 -11.49
N LEU A 35 39.11 -9.02 -11.33
CA LEU A 35 39.91 -9.59 -10.24
C LEU A 35 39.30 -9.22 -8.89
N TYR A 36 38.76 -10.23 -8.19
CA TYR A 36 38.11 -10.20 -6.90
C TYR A 36 38.59 -9.05 -5.99
N ARG A 37 37.76 -8.02 -5.82
CA ARG A 37 37.80 -7.15 -4.64
C ARG A 37 36.61 -7.53 -3.77
N ARG A 38 36.84 -7.78 -2.48
CA ARG A 38 35.74 -7.90 -1.51
C ARG A 38 34.93 -6.60 -1.62
N PRO A 39 33.65 -6.66 -2.02
CA PRO A 39 32.83 -5.46 -2.07
C PRO A 39 32.79 -4.85 -0.67
N PRO A 40 32.70 -3.52 -0.53
CA PRO A 40 32.32 -2.95 0.76
C PRO A 40 31.01 -3.65 1.16
N SER A 41 30.96 -4.15 2.39
CA SER A 41 29.74 -4.68 2.97
C SER A 41 28.81 -3.51 3.24
N GLU A 42 28.29 -2.90 2.18
CA GLU A 42 27.11 -2.08 2.21
C GLU A 42 25.96 -3.07 2.36
N SER A 43 25.49 -3.23 3.60
CA SER A 43 24.16 -3.76 3.83
C SER A 43 23.21 -2.82 3.11
N LEU A 44 22.78 -3.20 1.91
CA LEU A 44 21.61 -2.62 1.28
C LEU A 44 20.50 -2.84 2.31
N ALA A 45 20.11 -1.78 3.02
CA ALA A 45 19.02 -1.87 3.95
C ALA A 45 17.78 -2.19 3.11
N GLU A 46 17.23 -3.38 3.30
CA GLU A 46 15.90 -3.72 2.83
C GLU A 46 14.97 -2.68 3.46
N GLU A 47 14.44 -1.76 2.66
CA GLU A 47 13.51 -0.76 3.18
C GLU A 47 12.17 -1.47 3.36
N GLU A 48 11.90 -1.90 4.60
CA GLU A 48 10.63 -2.51 5.00
C GLU A 48 9.51 -1.46 4.92
N VAL A 49 8.55 -1.65 4.03
CA VAL A 49 7.43 -0.72 3.83
C VAL A 49 6.12 -1.40 4.19
N TYR A 50 5.34 -0.76 5.06
CA TYR A 50 4.01 -1.18 5.46
C TYR A 50 2.96 -0.36 4.71
N ARG A 51 2.13 -1.01 3.90
CA ARG A 51 1.11 -0.36 3.08
C ARG A 51 -0.27 -0.59 3.66
N VAL A 52 -1.07 0.46 3.77
CA VAL A 52 -2.49 0.37 4.11
C VAL A 52 -3.29 0.38 2.83
N GLU A 53 -4.13 -0.63 2.62
CA GLU A 53 -4.87 -0.85 1.39
C GLU A 53 -6.37 -0.91 1.66
N ALA A 54 -7.16 -0.29 0.76
CA ALA A 54 -8.59 -0.55 0.64
C ALA A 54 -8.81 -1.68 -0.38
N VAL A 55 -9.41 -2.77 0.07
CA VAL A 55 -9.75 -3.95 -0.74
C VAL A 55 -11.24 -3.96 -1.00
N GLN A 56 -11.66 -4.14 -2.26
CA GLN A 56 -13.07 -4.27 -2.58
C GLN A 56 -13.64 -5.56 -1.98
N TYR A 57 -14.78 -5.45 -1.30
CA TYR A 57 -15.42 -6.57 -0.62
C TYR A 57 -15.80 -7.73 -1.56
N ASP A 58 -16.15 -7.41 -2.81
CA ASP A 58 -16.54 -8.41 -3.83
C ASP A 58 -15.33 -8.95 -4.62
N ASN A 59 -14.15 -8.32 -4.51
CA ASN A 59 -12.97 -8.68 -5.28
C ASN A 59 -11.67 -8.39 -4.51
N ASP A 60 -11.11 -9.44 -3.90
CA ASP A 60 -9.89 -9.33 -3.10
C ASP A 60 -8.63 -8.96 -3.91
N ASP A 61 -8.63 -9.24 -5.23
CA ASP A 61 -7.59 -8.80 -6.16
C ASP A 61 -7.67 -7.30 -6.49
N ALA A 62 -8.81 -6.64 -6.19
CA ALA A 62 -8.97 -5.20 -6.37
C ALA A 62 -8.63 -4.46 -5.08
N ALA A 63 -7.33 -4.22 -4.88
CA ALA A 63 -6.79 -3.42 -3.79
C ALA A 63 -6.25 -2.07 -4.29
N THR A 64 -6.51 -1.01 -3.52
CA THR A 64 -5.93 0.33 -3.74
C THR A 64 -5.12 0.71 -2.52
N THR A 65 -3.83 1.02 -2.74
CA THR A 65 -2.97 1.53 -1.67
C THR A 65 -3.38 2.96 -1.31
N LEU A 66 -3.70 3.18 -0.04
CA LEU A 66 -4.09 4.47 0.50
C LEU A 66 -2.90 5.22 1.11
N GLY A 67 -1.93 4.48 1.66
CA GLY A 67 -0.74 5.04 2.30
C GLY A 67 0.37 4.01 2.49
N ALA A 68 1.60 4.48 2.67
CA ALA A 68 2.79 3.68 2.92
C ALA A 68 3.57 4.26 4.10
N PHE A 69 4.06 3.39 4.98
CA PHE A 69 4.64 3.74 6.27
C PHE A 69 5.91 2.93 6.53
N ALA A 70 6.87 3.50 7.25
CA ALA A 70 8.12 2.82 7.61
C ALA A 70 7.99 1.91 8.84
N SER A 71 6.80 1.80 9.43
CA SER A 71 6.58 1.01 10.65
C SER A 71 5.17 0.46 10.72
N GLN A 72 5.07 -0.80 11.15
CA GLN A 72 3.80 -1.48 11.37
C GLN A 72 2.86 -0.72 12.31
N ASP A 73 3.38 -0.25 13.45
CA ASP A 73 2.62 0.51 14.44
C ASP A 73 1.99 1.79 13.85
N GLU A 74 2.72 2.49 12.99
CA GLU A 74 2.24 3.71 12.34
C GLU A 74 1.15 3.39 11.32
N ALA A 75 1.35 2.34 10.51
CA ALA A 75 0.35 1.86 9.56
C ALA A 75 -0.95 1.44 10.25
N HIS A 76 -0.87 0.71 11.37
CA HIS A 76 -2.06 0.27 12.11
C HIS A 76 -2.82 1.43 12.73
N ARG A 77 -2.13 2.38 13.39
CA ARG A 77 -2.80 3.56 13.98
C ARG A 77 -3.49 4.40 12.91
N TRP A 78 -2.84 4.56 11.76
CA TRP A 78 -3.45 5.27 10.65
C TRP A 78 -4.66 4.50 10.10
N MET A 79 -4.55 3.18 9.91
CA MET A 79 -5.66 2.33 9.48
C MET A 79 -6.86 2.40 10.45
N GLU A 80 -6.65 2.50 11.76
CA GLU A 80 -7.74 2.67 12.73
C GLU A 80 -8.51 3.98 12.51
N ALA A 81 -7.81 5.08 12.24
CA ALA A 81 -8.45 6.35 11.92
C ALA A 81 -9.24 6.25 10.60
N VAL A 82 -8.65 5.65 9.57
CA VAL A 82 -9.33 5.41 8.28
C VAL A 82 -10.52 4.46 8.43
N ALA A 83 -10.49 3.53 9.38
CA ALA A 83 -11.60 2.63 9.65
C ALA A 83 -12.81 3.35 10.25
N ASP A 84 -12.58 4.36 11.09
CA ASP A 84 -13.64 5.23 11.63
C ASP A 84 -14.29 6.03 10.49
N ASP A 85 -13.46 6.67 9.67
CA ASP A 85 -13.90 7.38 8.46
C ASP A 85 -14.65 6.46 7.48
N LEU A 86 -14.18 5.22 7.28
CA LEU A 86 -14.83 4.24 6.42
C LEU A 86 -16.26 3.91 6.91
N ALA A 87 -16.49 3.94 8.22
CA ALA A 87 -17.80 3.69 8.81
C ALA A 87 -18.73 4.91 8.68
N GLU A 88 -18.19 6.12 8.74
CA GLU A 88 -18.97 7.37 8.73
C GLU A 88 -19.22 7.92 7.32
N MET A 89 -18.25 7.79 6.41
CA MET A 89 -18.27 8.42 5.08
C MET A 89 -19.06 7.60 4.06
N THR A 90 -19.64 8.30 3.08
CA THR A 90 -20.15 7.62 1.89
C THR A 90 -19.00 7.10 1.01
N ASN A 91 -19.29 6.14 0.14
CA ASN A 91 -18.30 5.59 -0.79
C ASN A 91 -17.56 6.71 -1.56
N THR A 92 -18.28 7.65 -2.18
CA THR A 92 -17.67 8.72 -2.96
C THR A 92 -16.79 9.64 -2.12
N GLU A 93 -17.23 10.02 -0.91
CA GLU A 93 -16.42 10.87 -0.02
C GLU A 93 -15.12 10.17 0.40
N PHE A 94 -15.19 8.86 0.66
CA PHE A 94 -14.02 8.05 1.00
C PHE A 94 -13.04 7.95 -0.17
N GLU A 95 -13.55 7.67 -1.38
CA GLU A 95 -12.75 7.63 -2.60
C GLU A 95 -12.05 8.98 -2.87
N GLU A 96 -12.79 10.10 -2.78
CA GLU A 96 -12.22 11.43 -2.99
C GLU A 96 -11.15 11.80 -1.96
N SER A 97 -11.25 11.30 -0.72
CA SER A 97 -10.33 11.64 0.35
C SER A 97 -9.06 10.79 0.35
N TYR A 98 -9.18 9.50 0.01
CA TYR A 98 -8.13 8.52 0.22
C TYR A 98 -7.54 7.93 -1.06
N PHE A 99 -8.27 7.96 -2.17
CA PHE A 99 -7.75 7.36 -3.39
C PHE A 99 -6.83 8.35 -4.09
N PRO A 100 -5.64 7.91 -4.54
CA PRO A 100 -4.77 8.78 -5.31
C PRO A 100 -5.51 9.21 -6.58
N HIS A 101 -5.56 10.51 -6.81
CA HIS A 101 -6.09 11.05 -8.06
C HIS A 101 -5.10 10.64 -9.16
N SER A 102 -5.43 9.58 -9.91
CA SER A 102 -4.63 9.22 -11.07
C SER A 102 -4.75 10.34 -12.10
N GLU A 103 -3.76 11.24 -12.13
CA GLU A 103 -3.54 12.11 -13.27
C GLU A 103 -3.07 11.20 -14.43
N LEU A 104 -3.98 10.92 -15.36
CA LEU A 104 -3.73 10.19 -16.61
C LEU A 104 -2.75 10.93 -17.53
#